data_AF-A0A7X1N9F7-F1
#
_entry.id   AF-A0A7X1N9F7-F1
#
_cell.length_a   1.000
_cell.length_b   1.000
_cell.length_c   1.000
_cell.angle_alpha   90.00
_cell.angle_beta   90.00
_cell.angle_gamma   90.00
#
_symmetry.space_group_name_H-M   'P 1'
#
loop_
_entity.id
_entity.type
_entity.pdbx_description
1 polymer ?
#
loop_
_entity_poly.entity_id
_entity_poly.type
_entity_poly.pdbx_seq_one_letter_code
_entity_poly.pdbx_strand_id
1 'polypeptide(L)'
;MNVANYALIDDIQNTAGEHHADMVTATINNYVSQYGFSSYQTQAFQFPNSWNTEATQINSDVASITSPVVNNSWADLAASHSPNAWLTDGPDIYRALEDAFLSGKTMVFAAGNQGASSPNTASFEGSTSFVISVSAMDPDPNGHEQLASYSSANPAMTNYVTLGTVANYPQNPTAIGTSFAAPRITALISMLDAEYGGQLTQSDIHTILDQGSVGENLSQENQPNMPTYVYHVIDDTTFGNILHMQYTPGECTVRMEVSGLYNLLLDRVADTGGLNFYTNLAATQGLGVVGAQLKASPEYQTVSGHTINEVSLMEDVQAMYHVFLGRESDDVGLAWWVDHIAHDNAPTNQQISITGQHIDISQYEQAFVAAAGQHLPSWF
;
A
#
# COMPACT_ATOMS: atom_id res chain seq x y z
N MET A 1 19.78 -12.71 12.70
CA MET A 1 18.99 -13.51 11.76
C MET A 1 19.39 -13.09 10.34
N ASN A 2 19.39 -13.98 9.35
CA ASN A 2 19.75 -13.61 7.99
C ASN A 2 18.49 -13.10 7.28
N VAL A 3 18.55 -11.90 6.70
CA VAL A 3 17.48 -11.40 5.83
C VAL A 3 17.71 -11.98 4.44
N ALA A 4 16.66 -12.61 3.89
CA ALA A 4 16.69 -13.14 2.54
C ALA A 4 16.78 -12.00 1.51
N ASN A 5 17.27 -12.36 0.33
CA ASN A 5 17.56 -11.50 -0.82
C ASN A 5 16.48 -10.42 -1.00
N TYR A 6 16.84 -9.20 -1.39
CA TYR A 6 15.91 -8.27 -2.02
C TYR A 6 16.38 -8.02 -3.45
N ALA A 7 15.42 -7.84 -4.36
CA ALA A 7 15.73 -7.39 -5.71
C ALA A 7 15.53 -5.88 -5.80
N LEU A 8 16.43 -5.21 -6.51
CA LEU A 8 16.31 -3.81 -6.84
C LEU A 8 16.03 -3.68 -8.31
N ILE A 9 15.00 -2.91 -8.62
CA ILE A 9 14.73 -2.45 -9.97
C ILE A 9 14.82 -0.93 -9.96
N ASP A 10 15.71 -0.38 -10.79
CA ASP A 10 16.07 1.03 -10.75
C ASP A 10 16.29 1.62 -12.15
N ASP A 11 16.06 2.92 -12.28
CA ASP A 11 16.25 3.71 -13.50
C ASP A 11 17.58 4.48 -13.47
N ILE A 12 18.43 4.22 -14.46
CA ILE A 12 19.73 4.88 -14.65
C ILE A 12 19.55 6.31 -15.21
N GLN A 13 18.38 6.69 -15.72
CA GLN A 13 18.21 7.97 -16.41
C GLN A 13 18.14 9.19 -15.49
N ASN A 14 18.04 9.00 -14.18
CA ASN A 14 18.15 10.13 -13.27
C ASN A 14 19.59 10.69 -13.34
N THR A 15 19.73 12.00 -13.51
CA THR A 15 21.01 12.74 -13.54
C THR A 15 21.89 12.54 -12.29
N ALA A 16 21.44 11.75 -11.31
CA ALA A 16 22.16 11.28 -10.14
C ALA A 16 23.19 10.15 -10.43
N GLY A 17 23.20 9.57 -11.63
CA GLY A 17 24.29 8.70 -12.11
C GLY A 17 24.34 7.30 -11.47
N GLU A 18 25.40 6.55 -11.80
CA GLU A 18 25.70 5.14 -11.47
C GLU A 18 25.62 4.75 -9.97
N HIS A 19 25.24 5.67 -9.09
CA HIS A 19 25.19 5.51 -7.63
C HIS A 19 23.76 5.41 -7.06
N HIS A 20 22.69 5.61 -7.82
CA HIS A 20 21.33 5.55 -7.24
C HIS A 20 21.00 4.15 -6.70
N ALA A 21 21.24 3.10 -7.48
CA ALA A 21 21.11 1.71 -7.04
C ALA A 21 22.00 1.41 -5.81
N ASP A 22 23.24 1.95 -5.77
CA ASP A 22 24.13 1.82 -4.61
C ASP A 22 23.54 2.50 -3.35
N MET A 23 22.90 3.66 -3.52
CA MET A 23 22.27 4.42 -2.43
C MET A 23 21.02 3.73 -1.90
N VAL A 24 20.20 3.17 -2.79
CA VAL A 24 19.03 2.37 -2.44
C VAL A 24 19.47 1.10 -1.70
N THR A 25 20.47 0.39 -2.23
CA THR A 25 21.10 -0.77 -1.59
C THR A 25 21.65 -0.41 -0.20
N ALA A 26 22.35 0.72 -0.09
CA ALA A 26 22.91 1.20 1.17
C ALA A 26 21.82 1.52 2.20
N THR A 27 20.70 2.12 1.76
CA THR A 27 19.54 2.38 2.63
C THR A 27 19.01 1.09 3.24
N ILE A 28 18.72 0.07 2.41
CA ILE A 28 18.21 -1.21 2.91
C ILE A 28 19.20 -1.86 3.87
N ASN A 29 20.47 -1.95 3.47
CA ASN A 29 21.51 -2.58 4.28
C ASN A 29 21.72 -1.87 5.61
N ASN A 30 21.63 -0.53 5.64
CA ASN A 30 21.74 0.25 6.87
C ASN A 30 20.60 -0.12 7.83
N TYR A 31 19.35 -0.10 7.38
CA TYR A 31 18.19 -0.50 8.20
C TYR A 31 18.32 -1.94 8.70
N VAL A 32 18.60 -2.90 7.81
CA VAL A 32 18.82 -4.31 8.19
C VAL A 32 19.90 -4.43 9.27
N SER A 33 21.03 -3.73 9.10
CA SER A 33 22.13 -3.78 10.07
C SER A 33 21.80 -3.10 11.40
N GLN A 34 21.06 -1.98 11.37
CA GLN A 34 20.65 -1.20 12.53
C GLN A 34 19.82 -2.05 13.50
N TYR A 35 18.99 -2.95 12.97
CA TYR A 35 18.15 -3.85 13.76
C TYR A 35 18.78 -5.24 14.01
N GLY A 36 20.10 -5.39 13.77
CA GLY A 36 20.84 -6.61 14.14
C GLY A 36 20.67 -7.79 13.19
N PHE A 37 20.14 -7.54 11.99
CA PHE A 37 20.09 -8.52 10.91
C PHE A 37 21.34 -8.42 10.02
N SER A 38 21.65 -9.50 9.32
CA SER A 38 22.69 -9.51 8.29
C SER A 38 22.06 -9.69 6.91
N SER A 39 22.35 -8.78 5.98
CA SER A 39 21.90 -8.89 4.59
C SER A 39 22.78 -9.85 3.81
N TYR A 40 22.16 -10.69 3.00
CA TYR A 40 22.84 -11.50 2.00
C TYR A 40 22.18 -11.26 0.64
N GLN A 41 23.01 -10.81 -0.31
CA GLN A 41 22.72 -10.68 -1.74
C GLN A 41 21.58 -9.71 -2.13
N THR A 42 21.98 -8.65 -2.83
CA THR A 42 21.10 -7.79 -3.62
C THR A 42 21.17 -8.24 -5.08
N GLN A 43 20.02 -8.53 -5.70
CA GLN A 43 19.95 -8.72 -7.15
C GLN A 43 19.45 -7.42 -7.77
N ALA A 44 20.33 -6.68 -8.44
CA ALA A 44 19.95 -5.45 -9.11
C ALA A 44 19.65 -5.73 -10.58
N PHE A 45 18.45 -5.34 -11.02
CA PHE A 45 17.97 -5.39 -12.39
C PHE A 45 17.80 -3.97 -12.91
N GLN A 46 18.04 -3.80 -14.21
CA GLN A 46 18.01 -2.49 -14.87
C GLN A 46 16.91 -2.49 -15.90
N PHE A 47 16.03 -1.48 -15.88
CA PHE A 47 15.03 -1.35 -16.91
C PHE A 47 15.61 -0.77 -18.21
N PRO A 48 15.25 -1.35 -19.36
CA PRO A 48 15.46 -0.72 -20.65
C PRO A 48 14.48 0.44 -20.86
N ASN A 49 14.91 1.39 -21.69
CA ASN A 49 14.37 2.74 -21.88
C ASN A 49 12.97 2.80 -22.55
N SER A 50 12.16 1.74 -22.53
CA SER A 50 10.90 1.66 -23.29
C SER A 50 9.88 0.68 -22.69
N TRP A 51 8.60 1.07 -22.69
CA TRP A 51 7.46 0.36 -22.08
C TRP A 51 7.27 -1.08 -22.56
N ASN A 52 7.36 -1.36 -23.87
CA ASN A 52 7.15 -2.72 -24.39
C ASN A 52 8.28 -3.68 -24.00
N THR A 53 9.48 -3.15 -23.79
CA THR A 53 10.60 -3.94 -23.29
C THR A 53 10.45 -4.16 -21.79
N GLU A 54 9.80 -3.24 -21.09
CA GLU A 54 9.59 -3.27 -19.66
C GLU A 54 8.72 -4.45 -19.20
N ALA A 55 7.51 -4.65 -19.72
CA ALA A 55 6.68 -5.78 -19.30
C ALA A 55 7.32 -7.15 -19.56
N THR A 56 8.03 -7.28 -20.68
CA THR A 56 8.80 -8.49 -21.00
C THR A 56 9.96 -8.67 -20.02
N GLN A 57 10.63 -7.58 -19.66
CA GLN A 57 11.74 -7.56 -18.72
C GLN A 57 11.25 -7.83 -17.29
N ILE A 58 10.14 -7.24 -16.83
CA ILE A 58 9.50 -7.56 -15.54
C ILE A 58 9.20 -9.05 -15.48
N ASN A 59 8.52 -9.62 -16.47
CA ASN A 59 8.21 -11.05 -16.47
C ASN A 59 9.47 -11.94 -16.45
N SER A 60 10.48 -11.58 -17.25
CA SER A 60 11.76 -12.29 -17.26
C SER A 60 12.50 -12.17 -15.92
N ASP A 61 12.52 -10.97 -15.35
CA ASP A 61 13.24 -10.65 -14.13
C ASP A 61 12.54 -11.25 -12.93
N VAL A 62 11.23 -11.05 -12.78
CA VAL A 62 10.36 -11.70 -11.78
C VAL A 62 10.55 -13.21 -11.77
N ALA A 63 10.54 -13.86 -12.94
CA ALA A 63 10.76 -15.30 -13.03
C ALA A 63 12.18 -15.72 -12.57
N SER A 64 13.17 -14.83 -12.71
CA SER A 64 14.55 -15.06 -12.28
C SER A 64 14.86 -14.62 -10.85
N ILE A 65 14.05 -13.71 -10.29
CA ILE A 65 14.19 -13.15 -8.96
C ILE A 65 13.89 -14.26 -7.96
N THR A 66 14.90 -14.66 -7.20
CA THR A 66 14.73 -15.62 -6.09
C THR A 66 14.33 -14.93 -4.79
N SER A 67 14.28 -13.60 -4.78
CA SER A 67 13.81 -12.81 -3.65
C SER A 67 12.29 -12.93 -3.48
N PRO A 68 11.79 -13.04 -2.22
CA PRO A 68 10.38 -12.84 -1.92
C PRO A 68 9.97 -11.36 -1.93
N VAL A 69 10.90 -10.41 -1.73
CA VAL A 69 10.61 -8.96 -1.68
C VAL A 69 11.39 -8.21 -2.76
N VAL A 70 10.69 -7.39 -3.54
CA VAL A 70 11.28 -6.61 -4.64
C VAL A 70 11.02 -5.14 -4.41
N ASN A 71 12.07 -4.33 -4.42
CA ASN A 71 11.94 -2.88 -4.43
C ASN A 71 12.08 -2.37 -5.86
N ASN A 72 11.10 -1.59 -6.29
CA ASN A 72 11.17 -0.79 -7.49
C ASN A 72 11.20 0.70 -7.09
N SER A 73 12.35 1.35 -7.35
CA SER A 73 12.55 2.77 -7.05
C SER A 73 12.18 3.68 -8.22
N TRP A 74 11.59 3.12 -9.27
CA TRP A 74 11.10 3.84 -10.44
C TRP A 74 9.58 4.03 -10.40
N ALA A 75 9.12 5.05 -11.13
CA ALA A 75 7.72 5.44 -11.21
C ALA A 75 7.49 6.23 -12.50
N ASP A 76 6.74 5.67 -13.44
CA ASP A 76 6.34 6.38 -14.66
C ASP A 76 4.98 7.05 -14.49
N LEU A 77 4.75 8.19 -15.14
CA LEU A 77 3.51 8.92 -15.02
C LEU A 77 2.45 8.37 -15.97
N ALA A 78 1.33 7.92 -15.41
CA ALA A 78 0.13 7.71 -16.21
C ALA A 78 -0.47 9.07 -16.64
N ALA A 79 -0.79 9.21 -17.93
CA ALA A 79 -1.53 10.37 -18.44
C ALA A 79 -3.01 10.37 -18.01
N SER A 80 -3.52 9.21 -17.58
CA SER A 80 -4.91 9.01 -17.15
C SER A 80 -4.99 8.74 -15.64
N HIS A 81 -5.95 9.42 -15.01
CA HIS A 81 -6.01 9.73 -13.57
C HIS A 81 -6.83 8.70 -12.80
N SER A 82 -6.88 7.46 -13.29
CA SER A 82 -7.82 6.46 -12.82
C SER A 82 -7.07 5.36 -12.06
N PRO A 83 -7.60 4.86 -10.94
CA PRO A 83 -7.17 3.60 -10.33
C PRO A 83 -7.49 2.37 -11.22
N ASN A 84 -7.60 2.56 -12.53
CA ASN A 84 -7.72 1.53 -13.56
C ASN A 84 -6.96 1.93 -14.83
N ALA A 85 -6.14 2.99 -14.80
CA ALA A 85 -5.38 3.49 -15.95
C ALA A 85 -4.50 2.40 -16.58
N TRP A 86 -4.05 1.45 -15.77
CA TRP A 86 -3.29 0.27 -16.20
C TRP A 86 -4.05 -0.70 -17.08
N LEU A 87 -5.37 -0.78 -16.95
CA LEU A 87 -6.20 -1.64 -17.79
C LEU A 87 -6.22 -1.14 -19.24
N THR A 88 -6.08 0.17 -19.45
CA THR A 88 -6.13 0.78 -20.78
C THR A 88 -4.76 1.06 -21.35
N ASP A 89 -3.80 1.49 -20.52
CA ASP A 89 -2.54 2.05 -21.01
C ASP A 89 -1.33 1.10 -20.86
N GLY A 90 -1.44 -0.01 -20.11
CA GLY A 90 -0.34 -0.99 -19.97
C GLY A 90 -0.76 -2.35 -19.38
N PRO A 91 -1.63 -3.11 -20.07
CA PRO A 91 -2.13 -4.40 -19.57
C PRO A 91 -1.04 -5.47 -19.40
N ASP A 92 0.06 -5.39 -20.14
CA ASP A 92 1.17 -6.33 -20.01
C ASP A 92 1.97 -6.10 -18.72
N ILE A 93 2.12 -4.85 -18.28
CA ILE A 93 2.75 -4.51 -16.99
C ILE A 93 1.85 -4.98 -15.86
N TYR A 94 0.54 -4.72 -15.94
CA TYR A 94 -0.43 -5.20 -14.96
C TYR A 94 -0.34 -6.72 -14.77
N ARG A 95 -0.38 -7.49 -15.87
CA ARG A 95 -0.23 -8.96 -15.82
C ARG A 95 1.09 -9.41 -15.24
N ALA A 96 2.17 -8.68 -15.51
CA ALA A 96 3.48 -9.01 -14.95
C ALA A 96 3.53 -8.81 -13.43
N LEU A 97 2.87 -7.75 -12.93
CA LEU A 97 2.71 -7.50 -11.50
C LEU A 97 1.78 -8.52 -10.85
N GLU A 98 0.68 -8.89 -11.52
CA GLU A 98 -0.22 -9.97 -11.11
C GLU A 98 0.52 -11.31 -11.02
N ASP A 99 1.27 -11.69 -12.05
CA ASP A 99 2.07 -12.93 -12.07
C ASP A 99 3.13 -12.94 -10.96
N ALA A 100 3.78 -11.79 -10.71
CA ALA A 100 4.72 -11.65 -9.60
C ALA A 100 4.03 -11.89 -8.25
N PHE A 101 2.89 -11.22 -8.03
CA PHE A 101 2.07 -11.37 -6.84
C PHE A 101 1.60 -12.82 -6.64
N LEU A 102 1.03 -13.45 -7.67
CA LEU A 102 0.57 -14.84 -7.64
C LEU A 102 1.71 -15.85 -7.44
N SER A 103 2.96 -15.46 -7.75
CA SER A 103 4.16 -16.26 -7.45
C SER A 103 4.64 -16.12 -6.00
N GLY A 104 3.92 -15.36 -5.16
CA GLY A 104 4.24 -15.11 -3.75
C GLY A 104 5.29 -14.02 -3.54
N LYS A 105 5.44 -13.09 -4.49
CA LYS A 105 6.37 -11.96 -4.33
C LYS A 105 5.64 -10.73 -3.83
N THR A 106 6.25 -10.07 -2.85
CA THR A 106 5.84 -8.73 -2.42
C THR A 106 6.63 -7.67 -3.19
N MET A 107 5.90 -6.83 -3.90
CA MET A 107 6.45 -5.79 -4.75
C MET A 107 6.26 -4.43 -4.07
N VAL A 108 7.34 -3.71 -3.78
CA VAL A 108 7.32 -2.39 -3.14
C VAL A 108 7.76 -1.33 -4.15
N PHE A 109 6.92 -0.32 -4.38
CA PHE A 109 7.12 0.69 -5.40
C PHE A 109 7.24 2.09 -4.79
N ALA A 110 8.11 2.92 -5.36
CA ALA A 110 8.10 4.35 -5.11
C ALA A 110 6.84 4.98 -5.73
N ALA A 111 6.15 5.85 -5.00
CA ALA A 111 4.92 6.50 -5.48
C ALA A 111 5.16 7.54 -6.60
N GLY A 112 6.39 8.02 -6.77
CA GLY A 112 6.78 9.04 -7.74
C GLY A 112 7.14 10.39 -7.11
N ASN A 113 7.92 11.20 -7.85
CA ASN A 113 8.52 12.46 -7.39
C ASN A 113 7.93 13.71 -8.05
N GLN A 114 6.69 13.64 -8.54
CA GLN A 114 6.07 14.71 -9.31
C GLN A 114 5.32 15.74 -8.45
N GLY A 115 5.32 15.52 -7.14
CA GLY A 115 4.82 16.44 -6.13
C GLY A 115 3.31 16.43 -6.02
N ALA A 116 2.81 16.66 -4.80
CA ALA A 116 1.37 16.75 -4.57
C ALA A 116 0.71 18.03 -5.15
N SER A 117 1.43 18.79 -5.98
CA SER A 117 0.82 19.81 -6.84
C SER A 117 -0.16 19.24 -7.86
N SER A 118 -0.13 17.92 -8.05
CA SER A 118 -1.15 17.16 -8.74
C SER A 118 -1.51 15.94 -7.87
N PRO A 119 -2.44 16.10 -6.89
CA PRO A 119 -2.94 14.99 -6.05
C PRO A 119 -3.44 13.79 -6.86
N ASN A 120 -3.73 14.01 -8.14
CA ASN A 120 -4.33 13.06 -9.04
C ASN A 120 -3.32 12.45 -10.02
N THR A 121 -2.02 12.80 -9.93
CA THR A 121 -0.97 12.09 -10.68
C THR A 121 -0.35 11.04 -9.79
N ALA A 122 -0.24 9.85 -10.35
CA ALA A 122 0.42 8.73 -9.70
C ALA A 122 1.33 8.00 -10.68
N SER A 123 2.27 7.27 -10.09
CA SER A 123 3.05 6.25 -10.75
C SER A 123 2.13 5.20 -11.34
N PHE A 124 2.24 4.91 -12.64
CA PHE A 124 1.47 3.87 -13.34
C PHE A 124 1.63 2.51 -12.65
N GLU A 125 2.85 2.19 -12.23
CA GLU A 125 3.18 0.92 -11.61
C GLU A 125 2.82 0.90 -10.12
N GLY A 126 3.09 2.02 -9.43
CA GLY A 126 2.70 2.25 -8.02
C GLY A 126 1.19 2.38 -7.83
N SER A 127 0.42 2.35 -8.91
CA SER A 127 -1.02 2.43 -8.86
C SER A 127 -1.73 1.13 -8.53
N THR A 128 -1.10 0.01 -8.88
CA THR A 128 -1.82 -1.25 -9.00
C THR A 128 -2.10 -1.85 -7.63
N SER A 129 -3.22 -2.53 -7.51
CA SER A 129 -3.58 -3.27 -6.31
C SER A 129 -2.72 -4.50 -6.02
N PHE A 130 -1.64 -4.74 -6.76
CA PHE A 130 -0.72 -5.86 -6.52
C PHE A 130 0.61 -5.41 -5.89
N VAL A 131 0.81 -4.10 -5.74
CA VAL A 131 2.05 -3.54 -5.21
C VAL A 131 1.79 -2.76 -3.93
N ILE A 132 2.83 -2.64 -3.12
CA ILE A 132 2.89 -1.73 -1.99
C ILE A 132 3.52 -0.43 -2.47
N SER A 133 2.72 0.61 -2.65
CA SER A 133 3.16 1.92 -3.08
C SER A 133 3.53 2.82 -1.89
N VAL A 134 4.71 3.43 -1.97
CA VAL A 134 5.32 4.16 -0.86
C VAL A 134 5.60 5.60 -1.24
N SER A 135 4.92 6.50 -0.54
CA SER A 135 5.14 7.94 -0.61
C SER A 135 6.19 8.39 0.41
N ALA A 136 6.72 9.59 0.19
CA ALA A 136 7.77 10.18 1.00
C ALA A 136 7.22 11.27 1.93
N MET A 137 7.69 11.28 3.16
CA MET A 137 7.59 12.42 4.08
C MET A 137 8.96 13.04 4.33
N ASP A 138 8.93 14.34 4.63
CA ASP A 138 10.08 15.10 5.11
C ASP A 138 9.73 15.73 6.46
N PRO A 139 10.70 15.91 7.36
CA PRO A 139 10.49 16.75 8.53
C PRO A 139 10.34 18.22 8.09
N ASP A 140 9.32 18.89 8.60
CA ASP A 140 9.13 20.33 8.47
C ASP A 140 10.23 21.10 9.25
N PRO A 141 10.35 22.43 9.08
CA PRO A 141 11.34 23.23 9.81
C PRO A 141 11.23 23.17 11.34
N ASN A 142 10.11 22.69 11.88
CA ASN A 142 9.87 22.52 13.31
C ASN A 142 10.10 21.07 13.78
N GLY A 143 10.45 20.16 12.87
CA GLY A 143 10.65 18.73 13.13
C GLY A 143 9.37 17.91 13.16
N HIS A 144 8.24 18.45 12.67
CA HIS A 144 7.01 17.69 12.45
C HIS A 144 7.08 16.94 11.12
N GLU A 145 6.62 15.70 11.08
CA GLU A 145 6.57 14.94 9.84
C GLU A 145 5.44 15.45 8.96
N GLN A 146 5.74 15.69 7.68
CA GLN A 146 4.78 16.16 6.70
C GLN A 146 5.02 15.48 5.36
N LEU A 147 3.98 15.36 4.56
CA LEU A 147 4.12 14.81 3.22
C LEU A 147 5.12 15.65 2.41
N ALA A 148 6.12 15.00 1.83
CA ALA A 148 7.17 15.67 1.10
C ALA A 148 6.57 16.41 -0.11
N SER A 149 7.06 17.61 -0.38
CA SER A 149 6.53 18.45 -1.47
C SER A 149 6.66 17.81 -2.86
N TYR A 150 7.66 16.94 -3.03
CA TYR A 150 7.91 16.16 -4.24
C TYR A 150 7.17 14.83 -4.27
N SER A 151 6.62 14.34 -3.15
CA SER A 151 5.94 13.04 -3.16
C SER A 151 4.62 13.12 -3.91
N SER A 152 4.42 12.20 -4.85
CA SER A 152 3.07 11.80 -5.22
C SER A 152 2.40 11.16 -4.00
N ALA A 153 1.12 11.46 -3.78
CA ALA A 153 0.38 11.00 -2.60
C ALA A 153 -1.12 10.97 -2.91
N ASN A 154 -1.49 10.26 -3.96
CA ASN A 154 -2.89 9.96 -4.19
C ASN A 154 -3.28 8.88 -3.17
N PRO A 155 -4.18 9.14 -2.22
CA PRO A 155 -4.46 8.19 -1.16
C PRO A 155 -5.06 6.86 -1.69
N ALA A 156 -5.75 6.85 -2.84
CA ALA A 156 -6.15 5.59 -3.51
C ALA A 156 -5.00 4.73 -4.04
N MET A 157 -3.77 5.24 -3.98
CA MET A 157 -2.59 4.67 -4.66
C MET A 157 -1.35 4.71 -3.78
N THR A 158 -1.44 5.23 -2.56
CA THR A 158 -0.37 5.30 -1.58
C THR A 158 -0.77 4.44 -0.41
N ASN A 159 -0.14 3.29 -0.25
CA ASN A 159 -0.40 2.42 0.90
C ASN A 159 0.27 3.00 2.14
N TYR A 160 1.54 3.41 2.03
CA TYR A 160 2.33 3.87 3.18
C TYR A 160 3.10 5.15 2.89
N VAL A 161 3.32 5.94 3.93
CA VAL A 161 4.20 7.11 3.91
C VAL A 161 5.35 6.87 4.89
N THR A 162 6.58 7.04 4.42
CA THR A 162 7.77 7.00 5.26
C THR A 162 8.81 8.02 4.81
N LEU A 163 9.89 8.19 5.57
CA LEU A 163 10.91 9.20 5.31
C LEU A 163 11.57 9.01 3.94
N GLY A 164 11.54 10.05 3.11
CA GLY A 164 12.14 10.05 1.77
C GLY A 164 13.64 10.39 1.74
N THR A 165 14.29 10.44 2.90
CA THR A 165 15.71 10.84 3.02
C THR A 165 16.63 9.63 3.08
N VAL A 166 17.83 9.76 2.50
CA VAL A 166 18.84 8.70 2.57
C VAL A 166 19.52 8.68 3.94
N ALA A 167 19.40 7.55 4.65
CA ALA A 167 20.09 7.35 5.91
C ALA A 167 21.58 7.06 5.67
N ASN A 168 22.46 7.92 6.19
CA ASN A 168 23.92 7.70 6.26
C ASN A 168 24.62 7.42 4.91
N TYR A 169 24.26 8.11 3.82
CA TYR A 169 25.04 8.06 2.58
C TYR A 169 26.03 9.23 2.49
N PRO A 170 27.32 9.04 2.84
CA PRO A 170 28.27 10.13 3.05
C PRO A 170 28.60 10.92 1.77
N GLN A 171 28.33 10.34 0.59
CA GLN A 171 28.64 10.98 -0.69
C GLN A 171 27.53 11.94 -1.15
N ASN A 172 26.31 11.81 -0.64
CA ASN A 172 25.19 12.69 -0.98
C ASN A 172 24.14 12.72 0.16
N PRO A 173 24.39 13.47 1.25
CA PRO A 173 23.49 13.57 2.39
C PRO A 173 22.20 14.36 2.09
N THR A 174 22.06 14.90 0.88
CA THR A 174 20.90 15.69 0.43
C THR A 174 19.99 14.92 -0.52
N ALA A 175 20.26 13.64 -0.76
CA ALA A 175 19.41 12.83 -1.60
C ALA A 175 18.06 12.57 -0.91
N ILE A 176 17.00 12.94 -1.63
CA ILE A 176 15.61 12.86 -1.19
C ILE A 176 14.77 12.30 -2.35
N GLY A 177 13.68 11.61 -2.04
CA GLY A 177 12.80 11.01 -3.03
C GLY A 177 11.99 9.83 -2.49
N THR A 178 10.86 9.56 -3.14
CA THR A 178 10.08 8.31 -2.91
C THR A 178 10.91 7.06 -3.22
N SER A 179 11.90 7.17 -4.11
CA SER A 179 12.90 6.14 -4.38
C SER A 179 13.77 5.76 -3.16
N PHE A 180 13.79 6.59 -2.11
CA PHE A 180 14.45 6.30 -0.82
C PHE A 180 13.47 6.02 0.31
N ALA A 181 12.17 6.26 0.10
CA ALA A 181 11.11 5.82 1.00
C ALA A 181 10.78 4.33 0.80
N ALA A 182 10.55 3.90 -0.45
CA ALA A 182 10.27 2.49 -0.79
C ALA A 182 11.30 1.47 -0.27
N PRO A 183 12.62 1.75 -0.30
CA PRO A 183 13.63 0.84 0.24
C PRO A 183 13.52 0.65 1.76
N ARG A 184 13.00 1.62 2.51
CA ARG A 184 12.77 1.45 3.95
C ARG A 184 11.68 0.41 4.21
N ILE A 185 10.55 0.55 3.52
CA ILE A 185 9.45 -0.43 3.62
C ILE A 185 9.93 -1.81 3.12
N THR A 186 10.72 -1.86 2.06
CA THR A 186 11.36 -3.11 1.60
C THR A 186 12.21 -3.75 2.68
N ALA A 187 13.04 -2.96 3.37
CA ALA A 187 13.87 -3.47 4.47
C ALA A 187 13.00 -4.02 5.61
N LEU A 188 11.93 -3.32 5.98
CA LEU A 188 10.99 -3.76 7.01
C LEU A 188 10.36 -5.11 6.64
N ILE A 189 9.80 -5.22 5.45
CA ILE A 189 9.15 -6.44 4.96
C ILE A 189 10.15 -7.58 4.89
N SER A 190 11.38 -7.34 4.43
CA SER A 190 12.41 -8.37 4.35
C SER A 190 12.82 -8.88 5.74
N MET A 191 12.83 -8.01 6.76
CA MET A 191 13.10 -8.39 8.15
C MET A 191 11.92 -9.15 8.77
N LEU A 192 10.69 -8.70 8.53
CA LEU A 192 9.48 -9.41 8.94
C LEU A 192 9.44 -10.82 8.33
N ASP A 193 9.62 -10.94 7.02
CA ASP A 193 9.63 -12.24 6.34
C ASP A 193 10.71 -13.17 6.92
N ALA A 194 11.90 -12.65 7.23
CA ALA A 194 12.93 -13.42 7.91
C ALA A 194 12.52 -13.87 9.32
N GLU A 195 11.89 -12.98 10.10
CA GLU A 195 11.42 -13.25 11.47
C GLU A 195 10.34 -14.33 11.52
N TYR A 196 9.44 -14.31 10.53
CA TYR A 196 8.38 -15.29 10.35
C TYR A 196 8.79 -16.49 9.48
N GLY A 197 10.08 -16.61 9.13
CA GLY A 197 10.64 -17.79 8.48
C GLY A 197 10.20 -18.00 7.03
N GLY A 198 9.91 -16.93 6.29
CA GLY A 198 9.50 -16.99 4.88
C GLY A 198 8.04 -17.37 4.67
N GLN A 199 7.18 -17.16 5.69
CA GLN A 199 5.80 -17.65 5.71
C GLN A 199 4.76 -16.56 5.48
N LEU A 200 5.17 -15.29 5.37
CA LEU A 200 4.23 -14.19 5.20
C LEU A 200 3.76 -14.13 3.75
N THR A 201 2.44 -14.12 3.58
CA THR A 201 1.78 -13.71 2.34
C THR A 201 1.83 -12.19 2.20
N GLN A 202 1.53 -11.65 1.02
CA GLN A 202 1.40 -10.20 0.87
C GLN A 202 0.22 -9.66 1.69
N SER A 203 -0.85 -10.45 1.82
CA SER A 203 -1.96 -10.15 2.73
C SER A 203 -1.49 -10.02 4.19
N ASP A 204 -0.68 -10.98 4.69
CA ASP A 204 -0.11 -10.89 6.04
C ASP A 204 0.76 -9.63 6.21
N ILE A 205 1.52 -9.27 5.18
CA ILE A 205 2.38 -8.08 5.19
C ILE A 205 1.55 -6.79 5.29
N HIS A 206 0.54 -6.61 4.43
CA HIS A 206 -0.37 -5.46 4.53
C HIS A 206 -0.97 -5.37 5.93
N THR A 207 -1.46 -6.49 6.44
CA THR A 207 -2.02 -6.57 7.79
C THR A 207 -1.04 -6.12 8.87
N ILE A 208 0.20 -6.60 8.87
CA ILE A 208 1.21 -6.20 9.86
C ILE A 208 1.51 -4.70 9.76
N LEU A 209 1.67 -4.19 8.53
CA LEU A 209 1.97 -2.78 8.29
C LEU A 209 0.80 -1.87 8.68
N ASP A 210 -0.44 -2.25 8.38
CA ASP A 210 -1.66 -1.53 8.75
C ASP A 210 -1.88 -1.57 10.27
N GLN A 211 -1.54 -2.70 10.90
CA GLN A 211 -1.64 -2.87 12.33
C GLN A 211 -0.65 -1.97 13.09
N GLY A 212 0.57 -1.83 12.58
CA GLY A 212 1.61 -1.08 13.28
C GLY A 212 1.76 0.35 12.83
N SER A 213 1.31 0.72 11.64
CA SER A 213 1.30 2.10 11.17
C SER A 213 0.38 2.99 12.00
N VAL A 214 0.67 4.29 11.92
CA VAL A 214 -0.07 5.35 12.60
C VAL A 214 -0.89 6.08 11.55
N GLY A 215 -2.21 6.14 11.75
CA GLY A 215 -3.08 6.97 10.92
C GLY A 215 -2.89 8.44 11.26
N GLU A 216 -2.23 9.18 10.38
CA GLU A 216 -1.92 10.60 10.59
C GLU A 216 -2.46 11.50 9.48
N ASN A 217 -2.94 12.68 9.92
CA ASN A 217 -3.34 13.77 9.05
C ASN A 217 -2.11 14.51 8.55
N LEU A 218 -1.61 14.14 7.37
CA LEU A 218 -0.47 14.83 6.79
C LEU A 218 -0.94 16.02 5.97
N SER A 219 -0.69 17.22 6.49
CA SER A 219 -0.84 18.47 5.73
C SER A 219 0.40 18.73 4.89
N GLN A 220 0.24 19.41 3.76
CA GLN A 220 1.37 19.80 2.92
C GLN A 220 1.73 21.28 3.14
N GLU A 221 3.00 21.57 3.45
CA GLU A 221 3.50 22.93 3.82
C GLU A 221 3.13 24.03 2.82
N ASN A 222 2.98 23.68 1.54
CA ASN A 222 2.87 24.63 0.45
C ASN A 222 1.52 24.60 -0.29
N GLN A 223 0.55 23.80 0.18
CA GLN A 223 -0.76 23.62 -0.47
C GLN A 223 -1.93 23.63 0.54
N PRO A 224 -2.29 24.79 1.13
CA PRO A 224 -3.33 24.90 2.16
C PRO A 224 -4.77 24.59 1.66
N ASN A 225 -4.94 24.33 0.36
CA ASN A 225 -6.24 24.02 -0.26
C ASN A 225 -6.40 22.54 -0.62
N MET A 226 -5.38 21.71 -0.35
CA MET A 226 -5.50 20.27 -0.52
C MET A 226 -6.32 19.68 0.62
N PRO A 227 -7.19 18.70 0.36
CA PRO A 227 -7.83 17.95 1.44
C PRO A 227 -6.75 17.34 2.33
N THR A 228 -6.93 17.45 3.64
CA THR A 228 -6.10 16.71 4.58
C THR A 228 -6.52 15.24 4.49
N TYR A 229 -5.57 14.37 4.13
CA TYR A 229 -5.81 12.93 4.07
C TYR A 229 -5.17 12.24 5.27
N VAL A 230 -5.77 11.13 5.70
CA VAL A 230 -5.19 10.25 6.71
C VAL A 230 -4.37 9.19 5.98
N TYR A 231 -3.06 9.16 6.25
CA TYR A 231 -2.15 8.15 5.69
C TYR A 231 -1.69 7.16 6.76
N HIS A 232 -1.35 5.95 6.34
CA HIS A 232 -0.56 5.02 7.15
C HIS A 232 0.91 5.48 7.18
N VAL A 233 1.30 6.12 8.29
CA VAL A 233 2.66 6.61 8.51
C VAL A 233 3.51 5.57 9.20
N ILE A 234 4.74 5.38 8.70
CA ILE A 234 5.78 4.53 9.27
C ILE A 234 7.06 5.37 9.44
N ASP A 235 7.18 6.07 10.56
CA ASP A 235 8.41 6.74 11.00
C ASP A 235 9.43 5.74 11.60
N ASP A 236 10.60 6.20 12.02
CA ASP A 236 11.63 5.32 12.61
C ASP A 236 11.15 4.66 13.92
N THR A 237 10.29 5.33 14.69
CA THR A 237 9.69 4.77 15.91
C THR A 237 8.73 3.64 15.55
N THR A 238 7.82 3.90 14.63
CA THR A 238 6.78 2.99 14.15
C THR A 238 7.39 1.79 13.44
N PHE A 239 8.43 2.00 12.64
CA PHE A 239 9.23 0.95 12.03
C PHE A 239 9.73 -0.05 13.09
N GLY A 240 10.36 0.48 14.15
CA GLY A 240 10.85 -0.35 15.25
C GLY A 240 9.73 -1.11 15.96
N ASN A 241 8.56 -0.48 16.15
CA ASN A 241 7.40 -1.12 16.77
C ASN A 241 6.80 -2.23 15.90
N ILE A 242 6.68 -2.01 14.59
CA ILE A 242 6.19 -3.00 13.62
C ILE A 242 7.10 -4.23 13.63
N LEU A 243 8.41 -4.02 13.54
CA LEU A 243 9.37 -5.12 13.48
C LEU A 243 9.26 -6.07 14.68
N HIS A 244 8.97 -5.56 15.87
CA HIS A 244 8.83 -6.38 17.09
C HIS A 244 7.38 -6.76 17.40
N MET A 245 6.44 -6.46 16.50
CA MET A 245 5.04 -6.79 16.68
C MET A 245 4.86 -8.31 16.70
N GLN A 246 4.09 -8.80 17.66
CA GLN A 246 3.67 -10.19 17.68
C GLN A 246 2.48 -10.36 16.74
N TYR A 247 2.65 -11.18 15.72
CA TYR A 247 1.63 -11.51 14.73
C TYR A 247 1.58 -13.03 14.51
N THR A 248 0.40 -13.57 14.25
CA THR A 248 0.25 -14.96 13.81
C THR A 248 -0.22 -14.93 12.35
N PRO A 249 0.53 -15.49 11.39
CA PRO A 249 0.11 -15.54 9.99
C PRO A 249 -1.31 -16.10 9.81
N GLY A 250 -2.13 -15.42 9.01
CA GLY A 250 -3.53 -15.74 8.76
C GLY A 250 -4.50 -15.41 9.90
N GLU A 251 -4.05 -14.80 11.00
CA GLU A 251 -4.92 -14.33 12.08
C GLU A 251 -5.44 -12.91 11.78
N CYS A 252 -6.76 -12.74 11.89
CA CYS A 252 -7.40 -11.43 11.86
C CYS A 252 -7.60 -10.92 13.29
N THR A 253 -7.16 -9.69 13.59
CA THR A 253 -7.33 -9.07 14.90
C THR A 253 -8.53 -8.12 14.93
N VAL A 254 -9.10 -7.88 16.12
CA VAL A 254 -10.20 -6.89 16.30
C VAL A 254 -9.82 -5.49 15.79
N ARG A 255 -8.53 -5.11 15.91
CA ARG A 255 -8.06 -3.83 15.38
C ARG A 255 -8.16 -3.78 13.86
N MET A 256 -7.83 -4.88 13.18
CA MET A 256 -7.91 -4.97 11.72
C MET A 256 -9.36 -5.00 11.25
N GLU A 257 -10.25 -5.72 11.92
CA GLU A 257 -11.68 -5.69 11.61
C GLU A 257 -12.26 -4.27 11.74
N VAL A 258 -11.80 -3.50 12.73
CA VAL A 258 -12.16 -2.08 12.87
C VAL A 258 -11.56 -1.22 11.76
N SER A 259 -10.29 -1.39 11.40
CA SER A 259 -9.70 -0.73 10.24
C SER A 259 -10.47 -1.05 8.96
N GLY A 260 -10.86 -2.31 8.77
CA GLY A 260 -11.67 -2.74 7.64
C GLY A 260 -13.05 -2.07 7.60
N LEU A 261 -13.68 -1.83 8.76
CA LEU A 261 -14.91 -1.04 8.83
C LEU A 261 -14.71 0.42 8.43
N TYR A 262 -13.56 1.02 8.74
CA TYR A 262 -13.23 2.38 8.29
C TYR A 262 -13.08 2.43 6.77
N ASN A 263 -12.28 1.53 6.21
CA ASN A 263 -12.09 1.43 4.77
C ASN A 263 -13.43 1.19 4.06
N LEU A 264 -14.18 0.17 4.47
CA LEU A 264 -15.42 -0.22 3.81
C LEU A 264 -16.56 0.82 3.92
N LEU A 265 -16.67 1.52 5.05
CA LEU A 265 -17.81 2.41 5.30
C LEU A 265 -17.50 3.87 5.06
N LEU A 266 -16.27 4.30 5.32
CA LEU A 266 -15.86 5.69 5.27
C LEU A 266 -14.85 5.97 4.16
N ASP A 267 -14.36 4.92 3.48
CA ASP A 267 -13.39 5.02 2.38
C ASP A 267 -12.20 5.88 2.78
N ARG A 268 -11.60 5.52 3.92
CA ARG A 268 -10.37 6.11 4.45
C ARG A 268 -9.75 5.25 5.54
N VAL A 269 -8.47 5.50 5.79
CA VAL A 269 -7.74 4.97 6.93
C VAL A 269 -8.28 5.57 8.24
N ALA A 270 -8.38 4.73 9.28
CA ALA A 270 -8.72 5.18 10.61
C ALA A 270 -7.59 6.05 11.21
N ASP A 271 -7.93 7.23 11.72
CA ASP A 271 -6.96 8.00 12.49
C ASP A 271 -6.64 7.28 13.81
N THR A 272 -5.46 7.56 14.37
CA THR A 272 -4.99 6.89 15.60
C THR A 272 -5.96 6.99 16.78
N GLY A 273 -6.69 8.11 16.92
CA GLY A 273 -7.67 8.28 18.00
C GLY A 273 -8.91 7.42 17.77
N GLY A 274 -9.47 7.50 16.56
CA GLY A 274 -10.63 6.73 16.12
C GLY A 274 -10.40 5.23 16.20
N LEU A 275 -9.28 4.74 15.67
CA LEU A 275 -8.93 3.32 15.67
C LEU A 275 -8.83 2.75 17.08
N ASN A 276 -8.14 3.45 17.99
CA ASN A 276 -8.04 3.04 19.39
C ASN A 276 -9.41 3.02 20.09
N PHE A 277 -10.24 4.04 19.85
CA PHE A 277 -11.57 4.10 20.44
C PHE A 277 -12.46 2.94 19.97
N TYR A 278 -12.56 2.74 18.66
CA TYR A 278 -13.43 1.72 18.10
C TYR A 278 -12.91 0.29 18.28
N THR A 279 -11.60 0.08 18.37
CA THR A 279 -11.02 -1.23 18.75
C THR A 279 -11.46 -1.62 20.16
N ASN A 280 -11.38 -0.68 21.12
CA ASN A 280 -11.85 -0.92 22.49
C ASN A 280 -13.37 -1.12 22.55
N LEU A 281 -14.11 -0.40 21.72
CA LEU A 281 -15.56 -0.56 21.61
C LEU A 281 -15.93 -1.93 21.03
N ALA A 282 -15.27 -2.36 19.95
CA ALA A 282 -15.47 -3.67 19.34
C ALA A 282 -15.13 -4.80 20.32
N ALA A 283 -14.02 -4.69 21.05
CA ALA A 283 -13.63 -5.68 22.05
C ALA A 283 -14.65 -5.84 23.19
N THR A 284 -15.44 -4.81 23.48
CA THR A 284 -16.42 -4.81 24.59
C THR A 284 -17.87 -5.00 24.16
N GLN A 285 -18.24 -4.55 22.95
CA GLN A 285 -19.62 -4.50 22.46
C GLN A 285 -19.80 -5.18 21.10
N GLY A 286 -18.72 -5.66 20.48
CA GLY A 286 -18.71 -6.29 19.16
C GLY A 286 -18.66 -5.29 18.01
N LEU A 287 -18.19 -5.76 16.85
CA LEU A 287 -18.07 -4.97 15.62
C LEU A 287 -19.39 -4.36 15.14
N GLY A 288 -20.53 -4.96 15.47
CA GLY A 288 -21.83 -4.46 15.04
C GLY A 288 -22.19 -3.10 15.61
N VAL A 289 -21.75 -2.85 16.85
CA VAL A 289 -21.93 -1.54 17.47
C VAL A 289 -21.03 -0.50 16.80
N VAL A 290 -19.79 -0.88 16.44
CA VAL A 290 -18.87 0.00 15.71
C VAL A 290 -19.43 0.36 14.34
N GLY A 291 -19.80 -0.64 13.52
CA GLY A 291 -20.36 -0.41 12.19
C GLY A 291 -21.65 0.41 12.21
N ALA A 292 -22.50 0.23 13.22
CA ALA A 292 -23.71 1.06 13.41
C ALA A 292 -23.36 2.52 13.75
N GLN A 293 -22.34 2.76 14.59
CA GLN A 293 -21.92 4.11 14.94
C GLN A 293 -21.24 4.83 13.77
N LEU A 294 -20.39 4.13 13.00
CA LEU A 294 -19.79 4.68 11.79
C LEU A 294 -20.87 5.06 10.77
N LYS A 295 -21.84 4.18 10.49
CA LYS A 295 -22.98 4.47 9.60
C LYS A 295 -23.85 5.64 10.07
N ALA A 296 -23.96 5.85 11.38
CA ALA A 296 -24.71 6.97 11.95
C ALA A 296 -23.94 8.29 11.95
N SER A 297 -22.65 8.28 11.63
CA SER A 297 -21.80 9.46 11.67
C SER A 297 -22.13 10.46 10.55
N PRO A 298 -21.91 11.78 10.76
CA PRO A 298 -21.98 12.78 9.69
C PRO A 298 -21.00 12.49 8.54
N GLU A 299 -19.89 11.85 8.87
CA GLU A 299 -18.86 11.45 7.92
C GLU A 299 -19.39 10.43 6.91
N TYR A 300 -20.05 9.36 7.37
CA TYR A 300 -20.70 8.39 6.48
C TYR A 300 -21.74 9.04 5.57
N GLN A 301 -22.50 10.03 6.06
CA GLN A 301 -23.46 10.77 5.25
C GLN A 301 -22.79 11.64 4.18
N THR A 302 -21.56 12.09 4.44
CA THR A 302 -20.74 12.86 3.50
C THR A 302 -20.12 11.94 2.44
N VAL A 303 -19.52 10.83 2.88
CA VAL A 303 -18.88 9.82 2.01
C VAL A 303 -19.91 9.17 1.09
N SER A 304 -21.07 8.74 1.62
CA SER A 304 -22.11 8.06 0.82
C SER A 304 -22.70 8.90 -0.32
N GLY A 305 -22.39 10.21 -0.39
CA GLY A 305 -22.76 11.12 -1.47
C GLY A 305 -21.63 11.54 -2.42
N HIS A 306 -20.37 11.13 -2.16
CA HIS A 306 -19.19 11.55 -2.93
C HIS A 306 -18.29 10.34 -3.28
N THR A 307 -17.53 10.43 -4.38
CA THR A 307 -16.41 9.52 -4.63
C THR A 307 -15.23 10.03 -3.82
N ILE A 308 -15.05 9.49 -2.62
CA ILE A 308 -13.74 9.56 -1.98
C ILE A 308 -12.90 8.46 -2.64
N ASN A 309 -11.58 8.59 -2.62
CA ASN A 309 -10.64 7.67 -3.25
C ASN A 309 -9.44 7.62 -2.30
N GLU A 310 -9.66 7.34 -1.00
CA GLU A 310 -8.57 7.37 -0.01
C GLU A 310 -7.96 5.99 0.25
N VAL A 311 -8.61 4.91 -0.19
CA VAL A 311 -8.14 3.54 0.00
C VAL A 311 -7.98 2.84 -1.34
N SER A 312 -6.97 1.97 -1.46
CA SER A 312 -6.77 1.16 -2.67
C SER A 312 -7.77 0.01 -2.75
N LEU A 313 -8.10 -0.44 -3.96
CA LEU A 313 -9.02 -1.59 -4.15
C LEU A 313 -8.54 -2.87 -3.42
N MET A 314 -7.22 -3.08 -3.28
CA MET A 314 -6.70 -4.20 -2.51
C MET A 314 -7.06 -4.11 -1.03
N GLU A 315 -6.91 -2.93 -0.43
CA GLU A 315 -7.24 -2.67 0.98
C GLU A 315 -8.75 -2.77 1.23
N ASP A 316 -9.58 -2.38 0.27
CA ASP A 316 -11.03 -2.60 0.32
C ASP A 316 -11.39 -4.08 0.29
N VAL A 317 -10.79 -4.85 -0.62
CA VAL A 317 -11.02 -6.31 -0.66
C VAL A 317 -10.51 -6.96 0.63
N GLN A 318 -9.34 -6.56 1.14
CA GLN A 318 -8.81 -7.05 2.41
C GLN A 318 -9.77 -6.73 3.58
N ALA A 319 -10.30 -5.51 3.61
CA ALA A 319 -11.30 -5.09 4.58
C ALA A 319 -12.56 -5.96 4.51
N MET A 320 -13.00 -6.35 3.30
CA MET A 320 -14.12 -7.29 3.13
C MET A 320 -13.81 -8.67 3.74
N TYR A 321 -12.59 -9.20 3.53
CA TYR A 321 -12.15 -10.46 4.15
C TYR A 321 -12.19 -10.38 5.69
N HIS A 322 -11.65 -9.31 6.26
CA HIS A 322 -11.64 -9.08 7.71
C HIS A 322 -13.04 -8.99 8.27
N VAL A 323 -13.86 -8.07 7.74
CA VAL A 323 -15.17 -7.73 8.30
C VAL A 323 -16.19 -8.85 8.10
N PHE A 324 -16.18 -9.51 6.94
CA PHE A 324 -17.23 -10.48 6.59
C PHE A 324 -16.83 -11.93 6.84
N LEU A 325 -15.54 -12.26 6.79
CA LEU A 325 -15.07 -13.64 6.93
C LEU A 325 -14.25 -13.88 8.20
N GLY A 326 -13.86 -12.82 8.92
CA GLY A 326 -13.07 -12.92 10.15
C GLY A 326 -11.73 -13.62 9.91
N ARG A 327 -11.18 -13.51 8.70
CA ARG A 327 -9.92 -14.13 8.28
C ARG A 327 -9.20 -13.23 7.30
N GLU A 328 -7.90 -13.46 7.16
CA GLU A 328 -7.13 -12.88 6.08
C GLU A 328 -7.57 -13.44 4.72
N SER A 329 -7.40 -12.60 3.68
CA SER A 329 -7.41 -13.10 2.32
C SER A 329 -6.20 -14.00 2.10
N ASP A 330 -6.36 -15.01 1.24
CA ASP A 330 -5.22 -15.66 0.62
C ASP A 330 -4.87 -14.91 -0.66
N ASP A 331 -3.59 -14.95 -1.07
CA ASP A 331 -3.13 -14.18 -2.24
C ASP A 331 -3.98 -14.48 -3.49
N VAL A 332 -4.29 -15.76 -3.74
CA VAL A 332 -5.12 -16.15 -4.91
C VAL A 332 -6.52 -15.54 -4.83
N GLY A 333 -7.17 -15.60 -3.66
CA GLY A 333 -8.48 -15.00 -3.42
C GLY A 333 -8.46 -13.48 -3.54
N LEU A 334 -7.43 -12.81 -3.01
CA LEU A 334 -7.24 -11.37 -3.10
C LEU A 334 -7.13 -10.93 -4.56
N ALA A 335 -6.22 -11.56 -5.31
CA ALA A 335 -6.02 -11.26 -6.72
C ALA A 335 -7.28 -11.47 -7.54
N TRP A 336 -8.00 -12.58 -7.32
CA TRP A 336 -9.23 -12.85 -8.05
C TRP A 336 -10.28 -11.76 -7.84
N TRP A 337 -10.50 -11.30 -6.60
CA TRP A 337 -11.50 -10.25 -6.32
C TRP A 337 -11.07 -8.88 -6.85
N VAL A 338 -9.80 -8.53 -6.70
CA VAL A 338 -9.23 -7.30 -7.27
C VAL A 338 -9.42 -7.30 -8.80
N ASP A 339 -9.01 -8.38 -9.47
CA ASP A 339 -9.15 -8.55 -10.92
C ASP A 339 -10.61 -8.50 -11.37
N HIS A 340 -11.49 -9.23 -10.67
CA HIS A 340 -12.91 -9.28 -10.97
C HIS A 340 -13.59 -7.91 -10.80
N ILE A 341 -13.25 -7.15 -9.76
CA ILE A 341 -13.81 -5.80 -9.55
C ILE A 341 -13.22 -4.81 -10.57
N ALA A 342 -11.93 -4.92 -10.89
CA ALA A 342 -11.25 -4.02 -11.81
C ALA A 342 -11.69 -4.23 -13.28
N HIS A 343 -11.87 -5.49 -13.73
CA HIS A 343 -12.07 -5.81 -15.15
C HIS A 343 -13.51 -6.09 -15.57
N ASP A 344 -14.37 -6.65 -14.70
CA ASP A 344 -15.57 -7.36 -15.16
C ASP A 344 -16.81 -6.47 -15.43
N ASN A 345 -16.68 -5.14 -15.34
CA ASN A 345 -17.64 -4.13 -15.84
C ASN A 345 -19.12 -4.57 -15.94
N ALA A 346 -19.75 -4.88 -14.81
CA ALA A 346 -21.20 -4.81 -14.64
C ALA A 346 -21.54 -3.74 -13.59
N PRO A 347 -21.81 -2.47 -13.96
CA PRO A 347 -22.11 -2.04 -15.33
C PRO A 347 -21.31 -0.84 -15.87
N THR A 348 -21.16 -0.87 -17.19
CA THR A 348 -20.80 0.21 -18.13
C THR A 348 -20.91 1.64 -17.59
N ASN A 349 -20.08 2.53 -18.14
CA ASN A 349 -20.19 4.01 -18.08
C ASN A 349 -21.57 4.62 -18.47
N GLN A 350 -22.64 3.81 -18.59
CA GLN A 350 -24.04 4.24 -18.66
C GLN A 350 -24.91 3.80 -17.46
N GLN A 351 -24.48 2.88 -16.60
CA GLN A 351 -25.10 2.61 -15.29
C GLN A 351 -24.19 2.98 -14.11
N ILE A 352 -22.90 3.24 -14.34
CA ILE A 352 -22.18 4.31 -13.62
C ILE A 352 -22.55 5.64 -14.32
N SER A 353 -23.86 5.93 -14.40
CA SER A 353 -24.23 7.33 -14.32
C SER A 353 -23.95 7.69 -12.87
N ILE A 354 -22.93 8.51 -12.68
CA ILE A 354 -22.76 9.37 -11.52
C ILE A 354 -24.02 10.25 -11.45
N THR A 355 -25.10 9.67 -10.94
CA THR A 355 -26.34 10.33 -10.58
C THR A 355 -26.72 9.83 -9.21
N GLY A 356 -25.90 10.22 -8.23
CA GLY A 356 -26.38 10.55 -6.89
C GLY A 356 -27.05 9.48 -6.04
N GLN A 357 -26.87 8.17 -6.28
CA GLN A 357 -27.24 7.13 -5.31
C GLN A 357 -26.28 5.93 -5.36
N HIS A 358 -25.51 5.77 -4.26
CA HIS A 358 -24.89 4.56 -3.70
C HIS A 358 -24.14 3.58 -4.62
N ILE A 359 -22.86 3.32 -4.28
CA ILE A 359 -22.27 1.99 -4.49
C ILE A 359 -23.02 1.04 -3.56
N ASP A 360 -23.88 0.18 -4.13
CA ASP A 360 -24.58 -0.83 -3.36
C ASP A 360 -23.65 -2.02 -3.13
N ILE A 361 -22.90 -1.96 -2.02
CA ILE A 361 -21.98 -3.03 -1.58
C ILE A 361 -22.74 -4.35 -1.33
N SER A 362 -24.07 -4.33 -1.16
CA SER A 362 -24.85 -5.55 -0.90
C SER A 362 -24.82 -6.55 -2.07
N GLN A 363 -24.60 -6.08 -3.31
CA GLN A 363 -24.45 -6.96 -4.47
C GLN A 363 -23.14 -7.76 -4.43
N TYR A 364 -22.07 -7.13 -3.94
CA TYR A 364 -20.77 -7.77 -3.76
C TYR A 364 -20.75 -8.61 -2.48
N GLU A 365 -21.41 -8.16 -1.41
CA GLU A 365 -21.57 -8.90 -0.16
C GLU A 365 -22.22 -10.27 -0.38
N GLN A 366 -23.34 -10.34 -1.10
CA GLN A 366 -24.01 -11.62 -1.38
C GLN A 366 -23.16 -12.53 -2.27
N ALA A 367 -22.46 -11.96 -3.27
CA ALA A 367 -21.56 -12.72 -4.13
C ALA A 367 -20.33 -13.23 -3.37
N PHE A 368 -19.74 -12.41 -2.51
CA PHE A 368 -18.58 -12.70 -1.67
C PHE A 368 -18.91 -13.76 -0.63
N VAL A 369 -20.05 -13.61 0.07
CA VAL A 369 -20.55 -14.59 1.06
C VAL A 369 -20.98 -15.91 0.39
N ALA A 370 -21.56 -15.85 -0.81
CA ALA A 370 -21.92 -17.05 -1.58
C ALA A 370 -20.69 -17.80 -2.10
N ALA A 371 -19.63 -17.08 -2.50
CA ALA A 371 -18.36 -17.66 -2.91
C ALA A 371 -17.54 -18.21 -1.72
N ALA A 372 -17.61 -17.56 -0.55
CA ALA A 372 -16.78 -17.86 0.62
C ALA A 372 -17.39 -18.86 1.61
N GLY A 373 -18.66 -19.27 1.47
CA GLY A 373 -19.27 -20.32 2.30
C GLY A 373 -19.58 -19.87 3.75
N GLN A 374 -20.48 -18.89 3.89
CA GLN A 374 -21.26 -18.47 5.07
C GLN A 374 -20.65 -18.53 6.50
N HIS A 375 -20.42 -17.33 7.07
CA HIS A 375 -20.76 -16.97 8.46
C HIS A 375 -20.89 -15.42 8.59
N LEU A 376 -22.08 -14.85 8.37
CA LEU A 376 -22.32 -13.43 8.69
C LEU A 376 -22.77 -13.26 10.16
N PRO A 377 -22.36 -12.18 10.86
CA PRO A 377 -22.93 -11.79 12.15
C PRO A 377 -24.44 -11.48 12.05
N SER A 378 -25.20 -11.84 13.08
CA SER A 378 -26.68 -11.78 13.07
C SER A 378 -27.32 -10.38 13.16
N TRP A 379 -26.53 -9.32 13.00
CA TRP A 379 -26.97 -7.92 13.12
C TRP A 379 -26.85 -7.15 11.78
N PHE A 380 -26.71 -7.90 10.69
CA PHE A 380 -26.92 -7.46 9.31
C PHE A 380 -28.42 -7.42 8.97
#